data_AF-K1Y501-F1
#
_entry.id   AF-K1Y501-F1
#
_cell.length_a   1.000
_cell.length_b   1.000
_cell.length_c   1.000
_cell.angle_alpha   90.00
_cell.angle_beta   90.00
_cell.angle_gamma   90.00
#
_symmetry.space_group_name_H-M   'P 1'
#
loop_
_entity.id
_entity.type
_entity.pdbx_description
1 polymer ?
#
loop_
_entity_poly.entity_id
_entity_poly.type
_entity_poly.pdbx_seq_one_letter_code
_entity_poly.pdbx_strand_id
1 'polypeptide(L)'
;MFFKKPKADNMRVDEPEKTEEKIYSFQKIFARQNPGILKTSEVEPLSNLDYKKELNLKNEAFREFLNANKIHAEKIDDILPSPKPRQYRTTTKRKVILQKGKFVLNFNESAKYISNDGVAFSNLEPEEHLNIYKFIIKQINETNLKITARHLNYIIIRGNYREFSVIFNVDKLHAKIIKSLKDFSGRIKDANLKVMSSFIFVDPLKSDYYFESSTPDIPLRFKKLFGPDKLFKEFKGKKFSLHPTSFSQVNESVVPLMIEKIRKMLSNCHFERLVDLYCGYGLFSVFLNDSFDEVIGIDSAKLSIESA
;
A
#
# COMPACT_ATOMS: atom_id res chain seq x y z
N MET A 1 -1.53 -25.94 -53.94
CA MET A 1 -1.28 -24.51 -54.27
C MET A 1 -0.71 -23.85 -53.03
N PHE A 2 0.60 -23.69 -52.98
CA PHE A 2 1.33 -23.22 -51.79
C PHE A 2 1.33 -21.68 -51.75
N PHE A 3 0.77 -21.09 -50.69
CA PHE A 3 0.83 -19.64 -50.47
C PHE A 3 2.24 -19.25 -50.00
N LYS A 4 2.98 -18.55 -50.86
CA LYS A 4 4.24 -17.86 -50.51
C LYS A 4 3.93 -16.59 -49.70
N LYS A 5 4.59 -16.42 -48.55
CA LYS A 5 4.66 -15.13 -47.83
C LYS A 5 5.32 -14.06 -48.72
N PRO A 6 4.86 -12.80 -48.72
CA PRO A 6 5.59 -11.70 -49.39
C PRO A 6 6.91 -11.41 -48.64
N LYS A 7 7.95 -11.07 -49.41
CA LYS A 7 9.23 -10.57 -48.89
C LYS A 7 9.01 -9.19 -48.27
N ALA A 8 9.50 -8.98 -47.06
CA ALA A 8 9.55 -7.66 -46.44
C ALA A 8 10.63 -6.83 -47.14
N ASP A 9 10.23 -5.71 -47.74
CA ASP A 9 11.16 -4.68 -48.18
C ASP A 9 11.78 -4.02 -46.94
N ASN A 10 13.12 -4.01 -46.90
CA ASN A 10 13.88 -3.26 -45.90
C ASN A 10 13.82 -1.77 -46.22
N MET A 11 12.70 -1.12 -45.91
CA MET A 11 12.70 0.34 -45.69
C MET A 11 13.37 0.59 -44.34
N ARG A 12 14.60 1.11 -44.37
CA ARG A 12 15.20 1.78 -43.21
C ARG A 12 14.30 2.98 -42.89
N VAL A 13 13.49 2.84 -41.85
CA VAL A 13 12.92 3.98 -41.15
C VAL A 13 14.07 4.54 -40.33
N ASP A 14 14.57 5.71 -40.72
CA ASP A 14 15.53 6.44 -39.89
C ASP A 14 14.87 6.65 -38.51
N GLU A 15 15.47 6.05 -37.48
CA GLU A 15 15.04 6.29 -36.09
C GLU A 15 15.20 7.79 -35.83
N PRO A 16 14.14 8.50 -35.40
CA PRO A 16 14.32 9.88 -34.98
C PRO A 16 15.32 9.88 -33.83
N GLU A 17 16.35 10.73 -33.92
CA GLU A 17 17.30 10.98 -32.85
C GLU A 17 16.53 11.13 -31.54
N LYS A 18 16.68 10.14 -30.65
CA LYS A 18 16.18 10.22 -29.27
C LYS A 18 16.98 11.31 -28.56
N THR A 19 16.53 12.55 -28.69
CA THR A 19 16.70 13.52 -27.63
C THR A 19 15.93 12.97 -26.44
N GLU A 20 16.62 12.23 -25.56
CA GLU A 20 16.06 11.85 -24.27
C GLU A 20 15.70 13.15 -23.53
N GLU A 21 14.44 13.58 -23.62
CA GLU A 21 13.91 14.55 -22.67
C GLU A 21 14.12 13.94 -21.28
N LYS A 22 15.05 14.50 -20.52
CA LYS A 22 15.29 14.11 -19.12
C LYS A 22 14.01 14.38 -18.35
N ILE A 23 13.16 13.36 -18.18
CA ILE A 23 12.04 13.42 -17.25
C ILE A 23 12.63 13.50 -15.84
N TYR A 24 12.53 14.67 -15.22
CA TYR A 24 12.95 14.85 -13.84
C TYR A 24 11.84 14.31 -12.94
N SER A 25 12.13 13.24 -12.18
CA SER A 25 11.16 12.72 -11.21
C SER A 25 11.12 13.61 -9.96
N PHE A 26 9.92 13.76 -9.37
CA PHE A 26 9.72 14.47 -8.11
C PHE A 26 10.69 13.99 -7.02
N GLN A 27 10.90 12.67 -6.90
CA GLN A 27 11.81 12.10 -5.91
C GLN A 27 13.26 12.58 -6.09
N LYS A 28 13.76 12.63 -7.33
CA LYS A 28 15.13 13.09 -7.62
C LYS A 28 15.30 14.57 -7.31
N ILE A 29 14.31 15.39 -7.69
CA ILE A 29 14.28 16.82 -7.39
C ILE A 29 14.29 17.04 -5.87
N PHE A 30 13.39 16.38 -5.15
CA PHE A 30 13.30 16.49 -3.71
C PHE A 30 14.61 16.10 -3.04
N ALA A 31 15.22 14.98 -3.46
CA ALA A 31 16.50 14.51 -2.94
C ALA A 31 17.66 15.49 -3.17
N ARG A 32 17.70 16.12 -4.34
CA ARG A 32 18.70 17.12 -4.71
C ARG A 32 18.59 18.37 -3.85
N GLN A 33 17.37 18.84 -3.59
CA GLN A 33 17.11 20.01 -2.75
C GLN A 33 17.33 19.71 -1.26
N ASN A 34 17.12 18.46 -0.82
CA ASN A 34 17.06 18.09 0.60
C ASN A 34 17.98 16.89 0.97
N PRO A 35 19.27 16.90 0.61
CA PRO A 35 20.13 15.72 0.74
C PRO A 35 20.36 15.29 2.21
N GLY A 36 20.31 16.22 3.16
CA GLY A 36 20.48 15.93 4.59
C GLY A 36 19.27 15.20 5.21
N ILE A 37 18.07 15.46 4.71
CA ILE A 37 16.82 14.92 5.28
C ILE A 37 16.68 13.43 4.94
N LEU A 38 17.01 13.05 3.70
CA LEU A 38 16.92 11.65 3.26
C LEU A 38 17.91 10.70 3.95
N LYS A 39 18.94 11.23 4.62
CA LYS A 39 19.89 10.43 5.40
C LYS A 39 19.36 10.02 6.78
N THR A 40 18.26 10.62 7.24
CA THR A 40 17.76 10.45 8.62
C THR A 40 16.88 9.21 8.81
N SER A 41 16.16 8.78 7.77
CA SER A 41 15.37 7.55 7.76
C SER A 41 15.16 7.10 6.32
N GLU A 42 15.50 5.84 6.02
CA GLU A 42 15.30 5.26 4.68
C GLU A 42 13.82 5.05 4.34
N VAL A 43 12.97 4.84 5.36
CA VAL A 43 11.58 4.41 5.19
C VAL A 43 10.60 5.56 5.30
N GLU A 44 10.87 6.51 6.20
CA GLU A 44 9.99 7.65 6.48
C GLU A 44 10.79 8.95 6.69
N PRO A 45 11.58 9.39 5.68
CA PRO A 45 12.59 10.46 5.81
C PRO A 45 12.05 11.80 6.28
N LEU A 46 10.77 12.08 6.04
CA LEU A 46 10.13 13.36 6.36
C LEU A 46 9.36 13.33 7.68
N SER A 47 9.17 12.14 8.26
CA SER A 47 8.22 11.97 9.36
C SER A 47 8.63 12.66 10.67
N ASN A 48 9.93 12.90 10.84
CA ASN A 48 10.49 13.62 12.00
C ASN A 48 10.44 15.15 11.86
N LEU A 49 10.05 15.67 10.69
CA LEU A 49 9.90 17.10 10.48
C LEU A 49 8.58 17.59 11.06
N ASP A 50 8.56 18.86 11.46
CA ASP A 50 7.33 19.61 11.60
C ASP A 50 6.53 19.56 10.28
N TYR A 51 5.22 19.37 10.37
CA TYR A 51 4.39 19.09 9.20
C TYR A 51 4.28 20.29 8.25
N LYS A 52 4.31 21.52 8.78
CA LYS A 52 4.31 22.73 7.93
C LYS A 52 5.61 22.81 7.15
N LYS A 53 6.74 22.50 7.79
CA LYS A 53 8.03 22.39 7.10
C LYS A 53 8.02 21.29 6.04
N GLU A 54 7.45 20.12 6.33
CA GLU A 54 7.30 19.04 5.35
C GLU A 54 6.51 19.49 4.12
N LEU A 55 5.37 20.17 4.32
CA LEU A 55 4.55 20.68 3.21
C LEU A 55 5.28 21.73 2.38
N ASN A 56 5.99 22.66 3.00
CA ASN A 56 6.76 23.67 2.29
C ASN A 56 7.82 23.03 1.37
N LEU A 57 8.62 22.09 1.91
CA LEU A 57 9.63 21.38 1.12
C LEU A 57 9.02 20.57 -0.03
N LYS A 58 7.85 19.94 0.21
CA LYS A 58 7.13 19.21 -0.83
C LYS A 58 6.60 20.15 -1.92
N ASN A 59 6.05 21.30 -1.56
CA ASN A 59 5.54 22.28 -2.52
C ASN A 59 6.67 22.91 -3.35
N GLU A 60 7.82 23.22 -2.73
CA GLU A 60 9.01 23.70 -3.45
C GLU A 60 9.50 22.67 -4.47
N ALA A 61 9.64 21.40 -4.07
CA ALA A 61 10.03 20.32 -4.98
C ALA A 61 8.97 20.06 -6.06
N PHE A 62 7.68 20.19 -5.72
CA PHE A 62 6.57 19.97 -6.65
C PHE A 62 6.53 21.06 -7.73
N ARG A 63 6.70 22.33 -7.36
CA ARG A 63 6.78 23.44 -8.33
C ARG A 63 7.98 23.28 -9.26
N GLU A 64 9.15 22.89 -8.74
CA GLU A 64 10.30 22.60 -9.59
C GLU A 64 10.03 21.41 -10.52
N PHE A 65 9.38 20.35 -10.03
CA PHE A 65 8.96 19.22 -10.85
C PHE A 65 8.04 19.64 -12.01
N LEU A 66 7.05 20.48 -11.74
CA LEU A 66 6.15 21.00 -12.77
C LEU A 66 6.93 21.82 -13.82
N ASN A 67 7.78 22.75 -13.37
CA ASN A 67 8.60 23.58 -14.25
C ASN A 67 9.56 22.76 -15.11
N ALA A 68 10.26 21.78 -14.51
CA ALA A 68 11.22 20.93 -15.20
C ALA A 68 10.56 20.05 -16.28
N ASN A 69 9.27 19.73 -16.13
CA ASN A 69 8.48 18.98 -17.09
C ASN A 69 7.59 19.88 -17.98
N LYS A 70 7.84 21.20 -17.99
CA LYS A 70 7.09 22.19 -18.80
C LYS A 70 5.57 22.17 -18.55
N ILE A 71 5.16 21.80 -17.35
CA ILE A 71 3.77 21.88 -16.90
C ILE A 71 3.55 23.28 -16.31
N HIS A 72 2.46 23.94 -16.71
CA HIS A 72 2.04 25.26 -16.23
C HIS A 72 1.76 25.26 -14.71
N ALA A 73 2.82 25.44 -13.91
CA ALA A 73 2.77 25.38 -12.46
C ALA A 73 1.81 26.43 -11.87
N GLU A 74 1.63 27.56 -12.54
CA GLU A 74 0.73 28.65 -12.15
C GLU A 74 -0.76 28.27 -12.17
N LYS A 75 -1.12 27.16 -12.82
CA LYS A 75 -2.50 26.64 -12.90
C LYS A 75 -2.77 25.49 -11.95
N ILE A 76 -1.76 25.06 -11.17
CA ILE A 76 -1.86 23.90 -10.29
C ILE A 76 -1.81 24.38 -8.85
N ASP A 77 -2.81 23.98 -8.07
CA ASP A 77 -2.88 24.28 -6.65
C ASP A 77 -1.73 23.61 -5.88
N ASP A 78 -1.35 24.22 -4.76
CA ASP A 78 -0.42 23.61 -3.81
C ASP A 78 -0.98 22.29 -3.24
N ILE A 79 -0.06 21.45 -2.73
CA ILE A 79 -0.39 20.19 -2.09
C ILE A 79 -1.31 20.43 -0.89
N LEU A 80 -2.49 19.81 -0.94
CA LEU A 80 -3.45 19.89 0.16
C LEU A 80 -2.91 19.17 1.41
N PRO A 81 -3.04 19.79 2.60
CA PRO A 81 -2.63 19.17 3.85
C PRO A 81 -3.51 17.95 4.17
N SER A 82 -2.88 16.88 4.65
CA SER A 82 -3.58 15.72 5.21
C SER A 82 -4.22 16.12 6.55
N PRO A 83 -5.50 15.78 6.79
CA PRO A 83 -6.12 15.98 8.10
C PRO A 83 -5.43 15.18 9.20
N LYS A 84 -4.79 14.05 8.82
CA LYS A 84 -4.00 13.20 9.70
C LYS A 84 -2.59 13.00 9.11
N PRO A 85 -1.60 13.85 9.43
CA PRO A 85 -0.27 13.79 8.80
C PRO A 85 0.66 12.70 9.39
N ARG A 86 0.33 12.19 10.57
CA ARG A 86 1.04 11.13 11.31
C ARG A 86 0.02 10.10 11.80
N GLN A 87 0.46 8.87 12.08
CA GLN A 87 -0.40 7.80 12.56
C GLN A 87 -1.64 7.51 11.68
N TYR A 88 -1.53 7.77 10.37
CA TYR A 88 -2.66 7.67 9.44
C TYR A 88 -2.77 6.31 8.77
N ARG A 89 -1.70 5.48 8.82
CA ARG A 89 -1.63 4.23 8.05
C ARG A 89 -2.64 3.22 8.58
N THR A 90 -3.59 2.83 7.73
CA THR A 90 -4.51 1.71 7.99
C THR A 90 -3.96 0.37 7.51
N THR A 91 -2.84 0.40 6.77
CA THR A 91 -2.11 -0.79 6.31
C THR A 91 -0.64 -0.59 6.63
N THR A 92 -0.03 -1.54 7.33
CA THR A 92 1.41 -1.55 7.64
C THR A 92 1.97 -2.94 7.54
N LYS A 93 3.27 -3.08 7.25
CA LYS A 93 3.94 -4.37 7.21
C LYS A 93 5.28 -4.33 7.95
N ARG A 94 5.67 -5.47 8.50
CA ARG A 94 7.01 -5.69 9.05
C ARG A 94 7.58 -7.01 8.56
N LYS A 95 8.80 -6.96 8.04
CA LYS A 95 9.60 -8.12 7.68
C LYS A 95 10.04 -8.82 8.95
N VAL A 96 9.91 -10.14 8.97
CA VAL A 96 10.32 -10.99 10.08
C VAL A 96 11.77 -11.41 9.85
N ILE A 97 12.67 -11.01 10.76
CA ILE A 97 14.12 -11.20 10.61
C ILE A 97 14.65 -11.94 11.83
N LEU A 98 15.51 -12.95 11.64
CA LEU A 98 16.23 -13.60 12.73
C LEU A 98 17.57 -12.88 12.96
N GLN A 99 17.70 -12.20 14.09
CA GLN A 99 18.90 -11.46 14.46
C GLN A 99 19.40 -11.91 15.85
N LYS A 100 20.67 -12.32 15.93
CA LYS A 100 21.30 -12.79 17.20
C LYS A 100 20.45 -13.82 17.96
N GLY A 101 19.82 -14.75 17.24
CA GLY A 101 19.00 -15.82 17.81
C GLY A 101 17.58 -15.43 18.25
N LYS A 102 17.17 -14.17 18.06
CA LYS A 102 15.80 -13.69 18.32
C LYS A 102 15.17 -13.18 17.02
N PHE A 103 13.86 -13.36 16.89
CA PHE A 103 13.10 -12.74 15.80
C PHE A 103 12.82 -11.28 16.13
N VAL A 104 12.97 -10.42 15.13
CA VAL A 104 12.63 -9.00 15.17
C VAL A 104 11.75 -8.63 13.96
N LEU A 105 11.02 -7.53 14.08
CA LEU A 105 10.12 -6.97 13.08
C LEU A 105 10.68 -5.65 12.57
N ASN A 106 11.12 -5.62 11.31
CA ASN A 106 11.73 -4.44 10.70
C ASN A 106 11.04 -4.07 9.39
N PHE A 107 11.37 -2.92 8.79
CA PHE A 107 10.74 -2.52 7.53
C PHE A 107 11.26 -3.30 6.32
N ASN A 108 12.56 -3.60 6.31
CA ASN A 108 13.27 -4.37 5.30
C ASN A 108 14.50 -5.05 5.94
N GLU A 109 15.27 -5.83 5.18
CA GLU A 109 16.46 -6.54 5.68
C GLU A 109 17.66 -5.62 5.94
N SER A 110 17.77 -4.53 5.20
CA SER A 110 18.91 -3.60 5.25
C SER A 110 18.81 -2.57 6.37
N ALA A 111 17.61 -2.31 6.88
CA ALA A 111 17.36 -1.32 7.91
C ALA A 111 18.08 -1.72 9.20
N LYS A 112 18.91 -0.82 9.73
CA LYS A 112 19.50 -1.02 11.06
C LYS A 112 18.38 -1.13 12.08
N TYR A 113 18.35 -2.25 12.77
CA TYR A 113 17.41 -2.47 13.87
C TYR A 113 17.88 -1.68 15.10
N ILE A 114 17.02 -0.81 15.63
CA ILE A 114 17.38 0.16 16.69
C ILE A 114 16.56 -0.07 17.98
N SER A 115 15.46 -0.82 17.94
CA SER A 115 14.56 -0.92 19.09
C SER A 115 15.00 -1.98 20.11
N ASN A 116 14.58 -1.86 21.38
CA ASN A 116 14.78 -2.92 22.38
C ASN A 116 13.61 -3.91 22.43
N ASP A 117 12.44 -3.54 21.91
CA ASP A 117 11.17 -4.29 22.05
C ASP A 117 10.89 -5.31 20.93
N GLY A 118 11.82 -5.48 20.00
CA GLY A 118 11.69 -6.37 18.85
C GLY A 118 11.06 -5.73 17.63
N VAL A 119 10.66 -4.45 17.64
CA VAL A 119 9.86 -3.84 16.56
C VAL A 119 10.41 -2.49 16.11
N ALA A 120 10.55 -2.29 14.80
CA ALA A 120 10.88 -0.98 14.23
C ALA A 120 9.70 0.00 14.37
N PHE A 121 9.98 1.14 14.99
CA PHE A 121 9.03 2.24 15.22
C PHE A 121 8.74 3.03 13.93
N SER A 122 7.52 3.55 13.80
CA SER A 122 7.10 4.45 12.71
C SER A 122 6.23 5.57 13.26
N ASN A 123 6.53 6.81 12.85
CA ASN A 123 5.69 7.98 13.14
C ASN A 123 4.39 8.00 12.31
N LEU A 124 4.33 7.24 11.22
CA LEU A 124 3.20 7.23 10.29
C LEU A 124 2.13 6.18 10.65
N GLU A 125 2.43 5.30 11.60
CA GLU A 125 1.59 4.18 12.01
C GLU A 125 0.88 4.47 13.34
N PRO A 126 -0.37 4.03 13.51
CA PRO A 126 -1.09 4.18 14.77
C PRO A 126 -0.45 3.31 15.87
N GLU A 127 -0.60 3.75 17.11
CA GLU A 127 -0.05 3.06 18.28
C GLU A 127 -0.61 1.62 18.40
N GLU A 128 -1.86 1.40 18.00
CA GLU A 128 -2.45 0.07 17.98
C GLU A 128 -1.69 -0.92 17.11
N HIS A 129 -1.15 -0.49 15.96
CA HIS A 129 -0.34 -1.36 15.12
C HIS A 129 0.97 -1.75 15.84
N LEU A 130 1.62 -0.80 16.51
CA LEU A 130 2.82 -1.07 17.31
C LEU A 130 2.52 -2.06 18.43
N ASN A 131 1.39 -1.92 19.11
CA ASN A 131 0.96 -2.83 20.19
C ASN A 131 0.71 -4.25 19.67
N ILE A 132 0.07 -4.38 18.50
CA ILE A 132 -0.12 -5.69 17.83
C ILE A 132 1.24 -6.30 17.46
N TYR A 133 2.15 -5.55 16.86
CA TYR A 133 3.48 -6.05 16.51
C TYR A 133 4.29 -6.48 17.73
N LYS A 134 4.27 -5.70 18.81
CA LYS A 134 4.92 -6.03 20.10
C LYS A 134 4.37 -7.31 20.68
N PHE A 135 3.04 -7.47 20.69
CA PHE A 135 2.40 -8.70 21.14
C PHE A 135 2.86 -9.90 20.30
N ILE A 136 2.85 -9.75 18.97
CA ILE A 136 3.20 -10.84 18.06
C ILE A 136 4.67 -11.26 18.24
N ILE A 137 5.60 -10.31 18.28
CA ILE A 137 7.03 -10.64 18.37
C ILE A 137 7.41 -11.21 19.73
N LYS A 138 6.74 -10.77 20.80
CA LYS A 138 6.86 -11.35 22.14
C LYS A 138 6.45 -12.82 22.12
N GLN A 139 5.26 -13.12 21.58
CA GLN A 139 4.76 -14.50 21.47
C GLN A 139 5.66 -15.38 20.58
N ILE A 140 6.17 -14.85 19.48
CA ILE A 140 7.10 -15.59 18.60
C ILE A 140 8.37 -16.02 19.35
N ASN A 141 8.94 -15.13 20.16
CA ASN A 141 10.21 -15.38 20.83
C ASN A 141 10.07 -16.19 22.13
N GLU A 142 8.96 -16.06 22.85
CA GLU A 142 8.74 -16.69 24.17
C GLU A 142 8.03 -18.05 24.09
N THR A 143 7.47 -18.41 22.94
CA THR A 143 6.71 -19.67 22.78
C THR A 143 7.34 -20.58 21.71
N ASN A 144 6.77 -21.77 21.49
CA ASN A 144 7.26 -22.74 20.48
C ASN A 144 6.94 -22.34 19.02
N LEU A 145 6.79 -21.04 18.74
CA LEU A 145 6.49 -20.51 17.40
C LEU A 145 7.74 -20.34 16.52
N LYS A 146 8.95 -20.56 17.05
CA LYS A 146 10.21 -20.34 16.33
C LYS A 146 10.31 -21.07 14.98
N ILE A 147 9.76 -22.28 14.88
CA ILE A 147 9.74 -23.04 13.61
C ILE A 147 8.82 -22.36 12.60
N THR A 148 7.63 -21.95 13.02
CA THR A 148 6.68 -21.20 12.19
C THR A 148 7.24 -19.85 11.78
N ALA A 149 7.92 -19.16 12.69
CA ALA A 149 8.50 -17.83 12.43
C ALA A 149 9.59 -17.84 11.36
N ARG A 150 10.31 -18.96 11.16
CA ARG A 150 11.25 -19.11 10.03
C ARG A 150 10.59 -19.09 8.65
N HIS A 151 9.28 -19.34 8.60
CA HIS A 151 8.49 -19.33 7.37
C HIS A 151 7.77 -18.01 7.16
N LEU A 152 7.72 -17.13 8.17
CA LEU A 152 7.13 -15.81 8.01
C LEU A 152 8.08 -14.91 7.22
N ASN A 153 7.56 -14.31 6.14
CA ASN A 153 8.23 -13.25 5.41
C ASN A 153 7.85 -11.88 6.01
N TYR A 154 6.56 -11.57 6.00
CA TYR A 154 6.00 -10.35 6.55
C TYR A 154 4.83 -10.66 7.50
N ILE A 155 4.66 -9.82 8.52
CA ILE A 155 3.38 -9.64 9.20
C ILE A 155 2.80 -8.34 8.71
N ILE A 156 1.58 -8.39 8.18
CA ILE A 156 0.85 -7.21 7.73
C ILE A 156 -0.33 -6.97 8.64
N ILE A 157 -0.53 -5.72 9.03
CA ILE A 157 -1.75 -5.26 9.70
C ILE A 157 -2.52 -4.42 8.68
N ARG A 158 -3.79 -4.75 8.44
CA ARG A 158 -4.73 -3.99 7.60
C ARG A 158 -6.01 -3.75 8.37
N GLY A 159 -6.75 -2.71 8.03
CA GLY A 159 -8.05 -2.46 8.64
C GLY A 159 -8.50 -1.04 8.39
N ASN A 160 -9.18 -0.47 9.37
CA ASN A 160 -9.53 0.95 9.42
C ASN A 160 -9.01 1.55 10.74
N TYR A 161 -9.46 2.76 11.11
CA TYR A 161 -9.01 3.40 12.37
C TYR A 161 -9.57 2.79 13.66
N ARG A 162 -10.43 1.76 13.57
CA ARG A 162 -11.08 1.14 14.73
C ARG A 162 -10.78 -0.34 14.84
N GLU A 163 -10.76 -1.04 13.72
CA GLU A 163 -10.69 -2.50 13.66
C GLU A 163 -9.58 -2.95 12.72
N PHE A 164 -8.88 -4.01 13.11
CA PHE A 164 -7.69 -4.49 12.42
C PHE A 164 -7.81 -5.95 12.01
N SER A 165 -6.95 -6.33 11.07
CA SER A 165 -6.74 -7.67 10.58
C SER A 165 -5.26 -7.95 10.48
N VAL A 166 -4.85 -9.13 10.91
CA VAL A 166 -3.46 -9.58 10.82
C VAL A 166 -3.35 -10.57 9.67
N ILE A 167 -2.37 -10.35 8.78
CA ILE A 167 -2.08 -11.25 7.67
C ILE A 167 -0.65 -11.74 7.84
N PHE A 168 -0.51 -13.06 8.03
CA PHE A 168 0.77 -13.74 8.06
C PHE A 168 1.18 -14.09 6.63
N ASN A 169 2.19 -13.40 6.11
CA ASN A 169 2.81 -13.78 4.84
C ASN A 169 3.83 -14.90 5.10
N VAL A 170 3.62 -16.08 4.48
CA VAL A 170 4.47 -17.25 4.63
C VAL A 170 5.02 -17.75 3.29
N ASP A 171 6.22 -18.31 3.30
CA ASP A 171 6.83 -18.92 2.10
C ASP A 171 6.20 -20.26 1.70
N LYS A 172 5.69 -21.02 2.66
CA LYS A 172 5.04 -22.30 2.40
C LYS A 172 3.96 -22.63 3.40
N LEU A 173 3.07 -23.53 2.98
CA LEU A 173 1.93 -23.95 3.76
C LEU A 173 1.92 -25.47 3.94
N HIS A 174 2.24 -25.92 5.15
CA HIS A 174 2.08 -27.33 5.57
C HIS A 174 1.22 -27.42 6.84
N ALA A 175 0.65 -28.58 7.12
CA ALA A 175 -0.31 -28.78 8.22
C ALA A 175 0.18 -28.26 9.58
N LYS A 176 1.47 -28.47 9.90
CA LYS A 176 2.09 -27.98 11.15
C LYS A 176 2.12 -26.45 11.25
N ILE A 177 2.40 -25.75 10.14
CA ILE A 177 2.40 -24.28 10.08
C ILE A 177 0.97 -23.76 10.25
N ILE A 178 0.00 -24.36 9.55
CA ILE A 178 -1.41 -23.97 9.63
C ILE A 178 -1.92 -24.11 11.07
N LYS A 179 -1.68 -25.27 11.69
CA LYS A 179 -2.12 -25.53 13.07
C LYS A 179 -1.51 -24.51 14.03
N SER A 180 -0.19 -24.32 13.96
CA SER A 180 0.54 -23.34 14.77
C SER A 180 0.01 -21.91 14.62
N LEU A 181 -0.24 -21.44 13.38
CA LEU A 181 -0.79 -20.10 13.14
C LEU A 181 -2.25 -19.96 13.56
N LYS A 182 -3.04 -21.03 13.48
CA LYS A 182 -4.42 -21.04 13.98
C LYS A 182 -4.46 -20.88 15.50
N ASP A 183 -3.66 -21.68 16.21
CA ASP A 183 -3.54 -21.61 17.67
C ASP A 183 -3.01 -20.23 18.10
N PHE A 184 -2.01 -19.70 17.38
CA PHE A 184 -1.47 -18.38 17.64
C PHE A 184 -2.49 -17.27 17.38
N SER A 185 -3.26 -17.35 16.31
CA SER A 185 -4.30 -16.38 16.00
C SER A 185 -5.42 -16.35 17.04
N GLY A 186 -5.71 -17.49 17.69
CA GLY A 186 -6.60 -17.52 18.86
C GLY A 186 -6.11 -16.59 19.98
N ARG A 187 -4.82 -16.65 20.32
CA ARG A 187 -4.23 -15.76 21.34
C ARG A 187 -4.26 -14.28 20.95
N ILE A 188 -4.14 -13.95 19.67
CA ILE A 188 -4.29 -12.56 19.19
C ILE A 188 -5.72 -12.07 19.40
N LYS A 189 -6.71 -12.92 19.11
CA LYS A 189 -8.12 -12.62 19.34
C LYS A 189 -8.41 -12.37 20.82
N ASP A 190 -7.86 -13.21 21.70
CA ASP A 190 -8.08 -13.13 23.15
C ASP A 190 -7.34 -11.97 23.83
N ALA A 191 -6.31 -11.41 23.18
CA ALA A 191 -5.54 -10.28 23.70
C ALA A 191 -6.27 -8.93 23.64
N ASN A 192 -7.50 -8.88 23.12
CA ASN A 192 -8.34 -7.67 23.02
C ASN A 192 -7.66 -6.48 22.28
N LEU A 193 -6.88 -6.77 21.23
CA LEU A 193 -6.13 -5.77 20.45
C LEU A 193 -6.94 -5.16 19.28
N LYS A 194 -8.28 -5.21 19.34
CA LYS A 194 -9.19 -4.81 18.24
C LYS A 194 -8.94 -5.54 16.90
N VAL A 195 -8.32 -6.72 16.95
CA VAL A 195 -8.08 -7.56 15.76
C VAL A 195 -9.31 -8.43 15.49
N MET A 196 -10.07 -8.11 14.44
CA MET A 196 -11.34 -8.75 14.09
C MET A 196 -11.16 -9.98 13.19
N SER A 197 -10.10 -10.01 12.40
CA SER A 197 -9.79 -11.14 11.52
C SER A 197 -8.30 -11.44 11.42
N SER A 198 -7.99 -12.68 11.02
CA SER A 198 -6.62 -13.10 10.76
C SER A 198 -6.57 -14.04 9.55
N PHE A 199 -5.48 -13.93 8.78
CA PHE A 199 -5.31 -14.66 7.53
C PHE A 199 -3.87 -15.15 7.35
N ILE A 200 -3.72 -16.16 6.50
CA ILE A 200 -2.45 -16.57 5.91
C ILE A 200 -2.45 -16.20 4.44
N PHE A 201 -1.38 -15.54 4.02
CA PHE A 201 -1.05 -15.29 2.64
C PHE A 201 0.21 -16.09 2.29
N VAL A 202 0.15 -16.93 1.25
CA VAL A 202 1.28 -17.77 0.86
C VAL A 202 1.98 -17.16 -0.34
N ASP A 203 3.26 -16.83 -0.18
CA ASP A 203 4.14 -16.27 -1.18
C ASP A 203 5.48 -17.04 -1.21
N PRO A 204 5.60 -18.07 -2.06
CA PRO A 204 6.81 -18.88 -2.18
C PRO A 204 8.06 -18.12 -2.59
N LEU A 205 7.90 -16.96 -3.24
CA LEU A 205 9.02 -16.16 -3.73
C LEU A 205 9.57 -15.21 -2.66
N LYS A 206 8.91 -15.10 -1.50
CA LYS A 206 9.23 -14.12 -0.46
C LYS A 206 9.40 -12.70 -1.03
N SER A 207 8.50 -12.30 -1.92
CA SER A 207 8.55 -11.01 -2.57
C SER A 207 8.57 -9.86 -1.56
N ASP A 208 9.41 -8.86 -1.80
CA ASP A 208 9.42 -7.63 -1.01
C ASP A 208 8.20 -6.75 -1.30
N TYR A 209 7.66 -6.90 -2.51
CA TYR A 209 6.43 -6.25 -2.96
C TYR A 209 5.23 -7.04 -2.48
N TYR A 210 4.42 -6.36 -1.67
CA TYR A 210 3.19 -6.86 -1.09
C TYR A 210 2.04 -6.21 -1.84
N PHE A 211 1.19 -7.00 -2.50
CA PHE A 211 -0.09 -6.64 -3.14
C PHE A 211 -0.16 -5.44 -4.10
N GLU A 212 0.94 -4.72 -4.34
CA GLU A 212 0.93 -3.43 -5.04
C GLU A 212 1.56 -3.46 -6.44
N SER A 213 2.27 -4.52 -6.81
CA SER A 213 2.86 -4.65 -8.15
C SER A 213 2.93 -6.12 -8.56
N SER A 214 2.08 -6.47 -9.54
CA SER A 214 1.92 -7.79 -10.18
C SER A 214 1.73 -8.98 -9.23
N THR A 215 0.55 -9.58 -9.26
CA THR A 215 0.38 -10.95 -8.77
C THR A 215 1.34 -11.87 -9.54
N PRO A 216 2.19 -12.66 -8.87
CA PRO A 216 2.98 -13.69 -9.55
C PRO A 216 2.07 -14.58 -10.39
N ASP A 217 2.57 -15.16 -11.48
CA ASP A 217 1.85 -16.13 -12.33
C ASP A 217 1.49 -17.45 -11.59
N ILE A 218 1.83 -17.53 -10.29
CA ILE A 218 1.52 -18.65 -9.41
C ILE A 218 0.23 -18.32 -8.65
N PRO A 219 -0.74 -19.26 -8.56
CA PRO A 219 -1.93 -19.06 -7.75
C PRO A 219 -1.57 -18.82 -6.28
N LEU A 220 -1.60 -17.55 -5.86
CA LEU A 220 -1.34 -17.17 -4.48
C LEU A 220 -2.45 -17.74 -3.60
N ARG A 221 -2.08 -18.51 -2.57
CA ARG A 221 -3.05 -19.12 -1.65
C ARG A 221 -3.34 -18.15 -0.52
N PHE A 222 -4.61 -17.83 -0.33
CA PHE A 222 -5.10 -17.01 0.77
C PHE A 222 -6.04 -17.85 1.65
N LYS A 223 -5.80 -17.87 2.97
CA LYS A 223 -6.55 -18.71 3.91
C LYS A 223 -6.96 -17.91 5.13
N LYS A 224 -8.25 -17.93 5.46
CA LYS A 224 -8.76 -17.37 6.70
C LYS A 224 -8.41 -18.24 7.92
N LEU A 225 -7.99 -17.60 9.00
CA LEU A 225 -7.76 -18.22 10.31
C LEU A 225 -8.96 -18.00 11.24
N PHE A 226 -9.42 -16.75 11.38
CA PHE A 226 -10.67 -16.40 12.07
C PHE A 226 -11.25 -15.07 11.56
N GLY A 227 -12.49 -14.79 11.95
CA GLY A 227 -13.15 -13.51 11.75
C GLY A 227 -13.91 -13.38 10.43
N PRO A 228 -14.31 -12.15 10.06
CA PRO A 228 -14.82 -11.83 8.74
C PRO A 228 -13.82 -12.18 7.64
N ASP A 229 -14.32 -12.47 6.44
CA ASP A 229 -13.51 -12.75 5.24
C ASP A 229 -13.21 -11.50 4.40
N LYS A 230 -13.82 -10.36 4.76
CA LYS A 230 -13.68 -9.07 4.10
C LYS A 230 -13.20 -8.00 5.08
N LEU A 231 -12.59 -6.95 4.55
CA LEU A 231 -12.25 -5.73 5.28
C LEU A 231 -13.29 -4.66 4.97
N PHE A 232 -13.74 -3.93 5.98
CA PHE A 232 -14.74 -2.88 5.81
C PHE A 232 -14.12 -1.49 5.91
N LYS A 233 -14.52 -0.63 4.97
CA LYS A 233 -14.19 0.80 4.93
C LYS A 233 -15.48 1.59 4.87
N GLU A 234 -15.51 2.75 5.50
CA GLU A 234 -16.64 3.67 5.42
C GLU A 234 -16.15 5.08 5.18
N PHE A 235 -16.71 5.73 4.17
CA PHE A 235 -16.43 7.11 3.85
C PHE A 235 -17.77 7.82 3.64
N LYS A 236 -18.04 8.93 4.34
CA LYS A 236 -19.27 9.74 4.19
C LYS A 236 -20.56 8.88 4.07
N GLY A 237 -20.71 7.85 4.89
CA GLY A 237 -21.87 6.94 4.89
C GLY A 237 -21.89 5.84 3.82
N LYS A 238 -20.98 5.86 2.83
CA LYS A 238 -20.81 4.77 1.86
C LYS A 238 -19.86 3.71 2.42
N LYS A 239 -20.32 2.46 2.44
CA LYS A 239 -19.58 1.30 2.98
C LYS A 239 -18.99 0.47 1.84
N PHE A 240 -17.75 0.07 1.99
CA PHE A 240 -17.03 -0.77 1.04
C PHE A 240 -16.59 -2.06 1.73
N SER A 241 -16.76 -3.20 1.05
CA SER A 241 -16.38 -4.53 1.53
C SER A 241 -15.30 -5.11 0.64
N LEU A 242 -14.06 -5.02 1.12
CA LEU A 242 -12.86 -5.30 0.34
C LEU A 242 -12.35 -6.71 0.60
N HIS A 243 -11.88 -7.40 -0.44
CA HIS A 243 -11.03 -8.57 -0.20
C HIS A 243 -9.76 -8.14 0.57
N PRO A 244 -9.25 -8.91 1.56
CA PRO A 244 -8.12 -8.48 2.39
C PRO A 244 -6.80 -8.25 1.66
N THR A 245 -6.71 -8.69 0.41
CA THR A 245 -5.56 -8.49 -0.49
C THR A 245 -5.79 -7.36 -1.51
N SER A 246 -7.01 -6.87 -1.67
CA SER A 246 -7.31 -5.78 -2.61
C SER A 246 -6.66 -4.48 -2.14
N PHE A 247 -6.25 -3.63 -3.08
CA PHE A 247 -5.73 -2.31 -2.74
C PHE A 247 -6.79 -1.46 -2.01
N SER A 248 -6.34 -0.64 -1.07
CA SER A 248 -7.18 0.35 -0.40
C SER A 248 -6.34 1.54 0.00
N GLN A 249 -6.92 2.74 -0.01
CA GLN A 249 -6.23 3.94 0.45
C GLN A 249 -5.70 3.75 1.88
N VAL A 250 -4.39 3.93 2.08
CA VAL A 250 -3.73 3.70 3.37
C VAL A 250 -3.95 4.83 4.35
N ASN A 251 -4.36 6.00 3.86
CA ASN A 251 -4.75 7.15 4.67
C ASN A 251 -6.24 7.42 4.40
N GLU A 252 -7.12 6.93 5.27
CA GLU A 252 -8.55 7.16 5.13
C GLU A 252 -8.93 8.63 5.30
N SER A 253 -8.16 9.40 6.08
CA SER A 253 -8.48 10.80 6.36
C SER A 253 -8.42 11.71 5.13
N VAL A 254 -7.67 11.34 4.09
CA VAL A 254 -7.58 12.12 2.85
C VAL A 254 -8.65 11.75 1.81
N VAL A 255 -9.34 10.62 1.97
CA VAL A 255 -10.34 10.14 1.01
C VAL A 255 -11.47 11.16 0.81
N PRO A 256 -12.09 11.72 1.87
CA PRO A 256 -13.08 12.78 1.72
C PRO A 256 -12.59 13.98 0.90
N LEU A 257 -11.34 14.42 1.11
CA LEU A 257 -10.75 15.56 0.40
C LEU A 257 -10.54 15.24 -1.09
N MET A 258 -10.09 14.03 -1.42
CA MET A 258 -9.93 13.60 -2.82
C MET A 258 -11.27 13.60 -3.55
N ILE A 259 -12.32 13.07 -2.93
CA ILE A 259 -13.67 13.03 -3.51
C ILE A 259 -14.20 14.45 -3.74
N GLU A 260 -14.08 15.33 -2.74
CA GLU A 260 -14.52 16.73 -2.86
C GLU A 260 -13.77 17.46 -3.98
N LYS A 261 -12.45 17.25 -4.09
CA LYS A 261 -11.63 17.89 -5.11
C LYS A 261 -12.05 17.45 -6.51
N ILE A 262 -12.25 16.15 -6.72
CA ILE A 262 -12.68 15.62 -8.02
C ILE A 262 -14.09 16.13 -8.37
N ARG A 263 -15.04 16.13 -7.43
CA ARG A 263 -16.37 16.71 -7.66
C ARG A 263 -16.29 18.18 -8.07
N LYS A 264 -15.43 18.96 -7.42
CA LYS A 264 -15.20 20.38 -7.79
C LYS A 264 -14.57 20.53 -9.17
N MET A 265 -13.67 19.63 -9.57
CA MET A 265 -13.06 19.66 -10.91
C MET A 265 -14.09 19.34 -12.01
N LEU A 266 -15.09 18.52 -11.70
CA LEU A 266 -16.13 18.09 -12.63
C LEU A 266 -17.38 18.98 -12.60
N SER A 267 -17.52 19.90 -11.62
CA SER A 267 -18.77 20.63 -11.37
C SER A 267 -19.22 21.58 -12.49
N ASN A 268 -18.30 22.00 -13.36
CA ASN A 268 -18.58 22.96 -14.44
C ASN A 268 -18.82 22.28 -15.79
N CYS A 269 -18.98 20.96 -15.80
CA CYS A 269 -19.17 20.17 -17.00
C CYS A 269 -20.37 19.24 -16.84
N HIS A 270 -21.22 19.17 -17.85
CA HIS A 270 -22.22 18.12 -17.94
C HIS A 270 -21.62 16.97 -18.75
N PHE A 271 -21.46 15.82 -18.11
CA PHE A 271 -20.95 14.62 -18.74
C PHE A 271 -21.98 13.51 -18.58
N GLU A 272 -22.40 12.89 -19.68
CA GLU A 272 -23.34 11.76 -19.63
C GLU A 272 -22.68 10.52 -19.03
N ARG A 273 -21.38 10.31 -19.32
CA ARG A 273 -20.65 9.08 -18.96
C ARG A 273 -19.33 9.36 -18.24
N LEU A 274 -19.11 8.63 -17.14
CA LEU A 274 -17.82 8.53 -16.46
C LEU A 274 -17.15 7.20 -16.80
N VAL A 275 -15.87 7.24 -17.20
CA VAL A 275 -15.02 6.05 -17.30
C VAL A 275 -13.93 6.12 -16.23
N ASP A 276 -14.06 5.30 -15.19
CA ASP A 276 -13.13 5.21 -14.06
C ASP A 276 -12.09 4.12 -14.36
N LEU A 277 -10.96 4.53 -14.94
CA LEU A 277 -9.85 3.65 -15.26
C LEU A 277 -8.99 3.38 -14.02
N TYR A 278 -8.56 2.13 -13.84
CA TYR A 278 -7.87 1.66 -12.63
C TYR A 278 -8.71 1.89 -11.37
N CYS A 279 -10.01 1.60 -11.48
CA CYS A 279 -10.99 1.94 -10.45
C CYS A 279 -10.78 1.18 -9.14
N GLY A 280 -10.01 0.10 -9.14
CA GLY A 280 -9.80 -0.77 -8.00
C GLY A 280 -11.13 -1.30 -7.46
N TYR A 281 -11.47 -0.88 -6.24
CA TYR A 281 -12.73 -1.23 -5.57
C TYR A 281 -13.85 -0.20 -5.83
N GLY A 282 -13.74 0.58 -6.91
CA GLY A 282 -14.77 1.50 -7.36
C GLY A 282 -14.94 2.75 -6.50
N LEU A 283 -13.89 3.22 -5.80
CA LEU A 283 -14.00 4.37 -4.89
C LEU A 283 -14.63 5.58 -5.58
N PHE A 284 -14.08 6.03 -6.70
CA PHE A 284 -14.58 7.23 -7.39
C PHE A 284 -15.90 6.95 -8.09
N SER A 285 -16.01 5.82 -8.80
CA SER A 285 -17.27 5.35 -9.40
C SER A 285 -18.46 5.45 -8.43
N VAL A 286 -18.33 4.90 -7.23
CA VAL A 286 -19.39 4.92 -6.21
C VAL A 286 -19.70 6.33 -5.71
N PHE A 287 -18.70 7.22 -5.60
CA PHE A 287 -18.90 8.58 -5.09
C PHE A 287 -19.36 9.60 -6.13
N LEU A 288 -19.18 9.30 -7.41
CA LEU A 288 -19.53 10.18 -8.52
C LEU A 288 -20.79 9.74 -9.26
N ASN A 289 -21.33 8.55 -8.97
CA ASN A 289 -22.49 7.99 -9.68
C ASN A 289 -23.77 8.85 -9.65
N ASP A 290 -23.88 9.79 -8.71
CA ASP A 290 -25.01 10.72 -8.61
C ASP A 290 -24.93 11.86 -9.63
N SER A 291 -23.78 12.01 -10.29
CA SER A 291 -23.44 13.14 -11.15
C SER A 291 -23.35 12.77 -12.64
N PHE A 292 -23.59 11.49 -13.00
CA PHE A 292 -23.46 10.96 -14.37
C PHE A 292 -24.59 9.96 -14.65
N ASP A 293 -25.02 9.86 -15.90
CA ASP A 293 -26.06 8.91 -16.33
C ASP A 293 -25.52 7.48 -16.39
N GLU A 294 -24.23 7.32 -16.72
CA GLU A 294 -23.55 6.04 -16.79
C GLU A 294 -22.15 6.10 -16.18
N VAL A 295 -21.78 5.09 -15.39
CA VAL A 295 -20.44 4.95 -14.80
C VAL A 295 -19.88 3.58 -15.17
N ILE A 296 -18.71 3.57 -15.80
CA ILE A 296 -17.99 2.35 -16.19
C ILE A 296 -16.67 2.30 -15.45
N GLY A 297 -16.51 1.34 -14.54
CA GLY A 297 -15.25 1.05 -13.86
C GLY A 297 -14.44 -0.02 -14.59
N ILE A 298 -13.15 0.21 -14.82
CA ILE A 298 -12.25 -0.74 -15.48
C ILE A 298 -11.01 -0.96 -14.61
N ASP A 299 -10.74 -2.20 -14.23
CA ASP A 299 -9.53 -2.60 -13.51
C ASP A 299 -9.11 -4.02 -13.89
N SER A 300 -7.80 -4.31 -13.85
CA SER A 300 -7.26 -5.65 -14.12
C SER A 300 -7.32 -6.57 -12.90
N ALA A 301 -7.45 -6.02 -11.69
CA ALA A 301 -7.51 -6.77 -10.44
C ALA A 301 -8.93 -7.29 -10.17
N LYS A 302 -9.18 -8.54 -10.56
CA LYS A 302 -10.47 -9.23 -10.37
C LYS A 302 -11.05 -9.10 -8.96
N LEU A 303 -10.25 -9.32 -7.91
CA LEU A 303 -10.71 -9.22 -6.51
C LEU A 303 -11.10 -7.79 -6.10
N SER A 304 -10.53 -6.78 -6.75
CA SER A 304 -10.91 -5.38 -6.53
C SER A 304 -12.24 -5.09 -7.22
N ILE A 305 -12.43 -5.54 -8.47
CA ILE A 305 -13.71 -5.42 -9.19
C ILE A 305 -14.84 -6.16 -8.47
N GLU A 306 -14.61 -7.37 -7.95
CA GLU A 306 -15.60 -8.09 -7.13
C GLU A 306 -15.94 -7.37 -5.81
N SER A 307 -15.13 -6.39 -5.40
CA SER A 307 -15.37 -5.57 -4.20
C SER A 307 -16.02 -4.21 -4.51
N ALA A 308 -16.12 -3.82 -5.79
CA ALA A 308 -16.69 -2.57 -6.28
C ALA A 308 -18.22 -2.66 -6.40
#